data_AF-A0A5C3KMY3-F1
#
_entry.id   AF-A0A5C3KMY3-F1
#
_cell.length_a   1.000
_cell.length_b   1.000
_cell.length_c   1.000
_cell.angle_alpha   90.00
_cell.angle_beta   90.00
_cell.angle_gamma   90.00
#
_symmetry.space_group_name_H-M   'P 1'
#
loop_
_entity.id
_entity.type
_entity.pdbx_description
1 polymer ?
#
loop_
_entity_poly.entity_id
_entity_poly.type
_entity_poly.pdbx_seq_one_letter_code
_entity_poly.pdbx_strand_id
1 'polypeptide(L)'
;MSSALIRRSLQRPVFKQRAPQGVRFNSTNTDAAQKKAQDALANAQATAEKVWETTKRLFGPVGETAGRLLGSYKEPLVYNLAVARELVKQVYVAERLAPPNLAAVKEAYQSIWEQVTRPGALRSLAESGQVAQVGIYGLQAYTIFKVGEIIGRRHVIGYNIQ
;
A
#
# COMPACT_ATOMS: atom_id res chain seq x y z
N MET A 1 -6.51 29.05 -62.43
CA MET A 1 -6.22 30.10 -61.43
C MET A 1 -7.34 30.04 -60.39
N SER A 2 -7.09 29.28 -59.31
CA SER A 2 -6.91 29.77 -57.94
C SER A 2 -8.20 30.18 -57.22
N SER A 3 -8.48 29.41 -56.16
CA SER A 3 -8.97 29.86 -54.86
C SER A 3 -10.46 30.15 -54.67
N ALA A 4 -11.19 29.15 -54.16
CA ALA A 4 -12.27 29.39 -53.20
C ALA A 4 -12.24 28.28 -52.13
N LEU A 5 -11.75 28.66 -50.95
CA LEU A 5 -11.54 27.81 -49.78
C LEU A 5 -12.88 27.38 -49.17
N ILE A 6 -13.16 26.08 -49.19
CA ILE A 6 -14.24 25.44 -48.45
C ILE A 6 -13.87 25.48 -46.95
N ARG A 7 -14.45 26.42 -46.19
CA ARG A 7 -14.35 26.42 -44.72
C ARG A 7 -15.33 25.41 -44.14
N ARG A 8 -14.83 24.20 -43.87
CA ARG A 8 -15.54 23.17 -43.09
C ARG A 8 -15.47 23.54 -41.60
N SER A 9 -16.61 23.91 -41.02
CA SER A 9 -16.76 24.14 -39.58
C SER A 9 -16.65 22.83 -38.81
N LEU A 10 -15.51 22.62 -38.15
CA LEU A 10 -15.35 21.59 -37.12
C LEU A 10 -15.92 22.12 -35.80
N GLN A 11 -17.16 21.76 -35.49
CA GLN A 11 -17.74 21.92 -34.16
C GLN A 11 -17.04 20.96 -33.21
N ARG A 12 -16.06 21.47 -32.44
CA ARG A 12 -15.48 20.76 -31.29
C ARG A 12 -16.49 20.81 -30.13
N PRO A 13 -16.81 19.69 -29.46
CA PRO A 13 -17.53 19.75 -28.19
C PRO A 13 -16.63 20.41 -27.15
N VAL A 14 -17.07 21.54 -26.61
CA VAL A 14 -16.44 22.21 -25.48
C VAL A 14 -16.60 21.31 -24.26
N PHE A 15 -15.51 20.66 -23.86
CA PHE A 15 -15.38 20.07 -22.54
C PHE A 15 -15.56 21.19 -21.51
N LYS A 16 -16.70 21.22 -20.81
CA LYS A 16 -16.89 22.09 -19.64
C LYS A 16 -15.97 21.57 -18.53
N GLN A 17 -14.74 22.07 -18.50
CA GLN A 17 -13.88 21.97 -17.32
C GLN A 17 -14.58 22.72 -16.19
N ARG A 18 -15.19 21.97 -15.25
CA ARG A 18 -15.48 22.51 -13.92
C ARG A 18 -14.15 22.88 -13.30
N ALA A 19 -13.87 24.18 -13.24
CA ALA A 19 -12.78 24.69 -12.43
C ALA A 19 -12.96 24.15 -11.00
N PRO A 20 -11.92 23.56 -10.36
CA PRO A 20 -11.99 23.37 -8.92
C PRO A 20 -12.20 24.74 -8.30
N GLN A 21 -13.22 24.88 -7.45
CA GLN A 21 -13.39 26.08 -6.64
C GLN A 21 -12.08 26.28 -5.88
N GLY A 22 -11.32 27.30 -6.29
CA GLY A 22 -10.06 27.64 -5.67
C GLY A 22 -10.35 27.94 -4.21
N VAL A 23 -9.84 27.07 -3.32
CA VAL A 23 -9.67 27.41 -1.91
C VAL A 23 -8.77 28.64 -1.92
N ARG A 24 -9.36 29.79 -1.64
CA ARG A 24 -8.64 31.05 -1.51
C ARG A 24 -7.72 30.92 -0.29
N PHE A 25 -6.45 30.65 -0.52
CA PHE A 25 -5.43 30.85 0.50
C PHE A 25 -5.27 32.36 0.70
N ASN A 26 -5.75 32.82 1.85
CA ASN A 26 -5.66 34.21 2.28
C ASN A 26 -4.20 34.55 2.61
N SER A 27 -3.45 35.03 1.62
CA SER A 27 -2.07 35.50 1.78
C SER A 27 -2.04 37.03 1.91
N THR A 28 -2.15 37.55 3.13
CA THR A 28 -1.51 38.82 3.53
C THR A 28 -1.42 38.95 5.06
N ASN A 29 -0.31 38.46 5.64
CA ASN A 29 0.52 39.15 6.62
C ASN A 29 1.74 38.27 6.94
N THR A 30 2.91 38.77 6.58
CA THR A 30 4.03 38.00 6.05
C THR A 30 5.08 37.52 7.04
N ASP A 31 5.07 37.90 8.33
CA ASP A 31 6.16 37.49 9.22
C ASP A 31 5.79 36.34 10.18
N ALA A 32 4.57 36.32 10.72
CA ALA A 32 4.18 35.33 11.73
C ALA A 32 3.80 33.96 11.14
N ALA A 33 3.19 33.94 9.94
CA ALA A 33 2.84 32.71 9.24
C ALA A 33 4.08 32.03 8.64
N GLN A 34 5.03 32.83 8.13
CA GLN A 34 6.34 32.32 7.68
C GLN A 34 7.17 31.80 8.85
N LYS A 35 7.19 32.50 10.00
CA LYS A 35 7.84 32.00 11.22
C LYS A 35 7.22 30.70 11.71
N LYS A 36 5.89 30.56 11.76
CA LYS A 36 5.23 29.29 12.13
C LYS A 36 5.47 28.16 11.13
N ALA A 37 5.55 28.47 9.83
CA ALA A 37 5.92 27.48 8.82
C ALA A 37 7.40 27.09 8.92
N GLN A 38 8.29 28.03 9.24
CA GLN A 38 9.70 27.78 9.51
C GLN A 38 9.89 27.01 10.82
N ASP A 39 9.14 27.31 11.87
CA ASP A 39 9.16 26.59 13.14
C ASP A 39 8.60 25.18 12.98
N ALA A 40 7.53 24.99 12.19
CA ALA A 40 6.99 23.67 11.87
C ALA A 40 7.97 22.86 11.00
N LEU A 41 8.64 23.50 10.04
CA LEU A 41 9.67 22.88 9.22
C LEU A 41 10.91 22.55 10.05
N ALA A 42 11.35 23.45 10.94
CA ALA A 42 12.50 23.24 11.83
C ALA A 42 12.21 22.14 12.86
N ASN A 43 10.99 22.06 13.39
CA ASN A 43 10.58 20.97 14.28
C ASN A 43 10.42 19.64 13.53
N ALA A 44 9.91 19.67 12.30
CA ALA A 44 9.86 18.50 11.43
C ALA A 44 11.27 18.04 11.02
N GLN A 45 12.18 18.97 10.73
CA GLN A 45 13.59 18.71 10.44
C GLN A 45 14.30 18.15 11.67
N ALA A 46 14.14 18.76 12.85
CA ALA A 46 14.74 18.26 14.09
C ALA A 46 14.20 16.87 14.48
N THR A 47 12.92 16.58 14.19
CA THR A 47 12.34 15.26 14.41
C THR A 47 12.82 14.25 13.37
N ALA A 48 12.90 14.66 12.11
CA ALA A 48 13.46 13.84 11.03
C ALA A 48 14.93 13.54 11.27
N GLU A 49 15.73 14.51 11.73
CA GLU A 49 17.13 14.35 12.10
C GLU A 49 17.26 13.41 13.30
N LYS A 50 16.44 13.54 14.34
CA LYS A 50 16.46 12.61 15.48
C LYS A 50 16.08 11.19 15.08
N VAL A 51 15.05 11.03 14.25
CA VAL A 51 14.64 9.72 13.72
C VAL A 51 15.75 9.15 12.84
N TRP A 52 16.33 9.97 11.95
CA TRP A 52 17.43 9.57 11.09
C TRP A 52 18.67 9.17 11.89
N GLU A 53 19.05 9.94 12.89
CA GLU A 53 20.16 9.63 13.81
C GLU A 53 19.89 8.36 14.61
N THR A 54 18.66 8.14 15.08
CA THR A 54 18.29 6.93 15.82
C THR A 54 18.27 5.70 14.91
N THR A 55 17.72 5.82 13.70
CA THR A 55 17.76 4.78 12.66
C THR A 55 19.20 4.50 12.25
N LYS A 56 20.03 5.53 12.07
CA LYS A 56 21.45 5.39 11.72
C LYS A 56 22.26 4.77 12.85
N ARG A 57 21.92 5.00 14.11
CA ARG A 57 22.58 4.34 15.25
C ARG A 57 22.15 2.89 15.41
N LEU A 58 20.88 2.57 15.18
CA LEU A 58 20.36 1.20 15.29
C LEU A 58 20.75 0.33 14.08
N PHE A 59 20.74 0.89 12.87
CA PHE A 59 21.02 0.15 11.64
C PHE A 59 22.39 0.43 11.03
N GLY A 60 23.10 1.47 11.46
CA GLY A 60 24.43 1.83 10.96
C GLY A 60 25.48 0.73 11.15
N PRO A 61 25.73 0.21 12.37
CA PRO A 61 26.79 -0.78 12.57
C PRO A 61 26.50 -2.11 11.86
N VAL A 62 25.22 -2.51 11.78
CA VAL A 62 24.80 -3.74 11.07
C VAL A 62 24.80 -3.54 9.55
N GLY A 63 24.37 -2.37 9.08
CA GLY A 63 24.35 -2.03 7.66
C GLY A 63 25.74 -1.77 7.07
N GLU A 64 26.67 -1.21 7.87
CA GLU A 64 28.05 -1.00 7.45
C GLU A 64 28.86 -2.29 7.45
N THR A 65 28.65 -3.20 8.41
CA THR A 65 29.30 -4.52 8.41
C THR A 65 28.78 -5.41 7.29
N ALA A 66 27.47 -5.48 7.09
CA ALA A 66 26.87 -6.16 5.93
C ALA A 66 27.29 -5.51 4.60
N GLY A 67 27.33 -4.18 4.54
CA GLY A 67 27.75 -3.42 3.36
C GLY A 67 29.24 -3.60 3.01
N ARG A 68 30.10 -3.77 4.01
CA ARG A 68 31.52 -4.10 3.81
C ARG A 68 31.72 -5.54 3.35
N LEU A 69 30.94 -6.50 3.87
CA LEU A 69 30.98 -7.90 3.44
C LEU A 69 30.44 -8.11 2.02
N LEU A 70 29.46 -7.30 1.61
CA LEU A 70 28.86 -7.36 0.27
C LEU A 70 29.68 -6.60 -0.80
N GLY A 71 30.64 -5.77 -0.41
CA GLY A 71 31.59 -5.11 -1.32
C GLY A 71 30.93 -4.51 -2.58
N SER A 72 31.37 -4.94 -3.77
CA SER A 72 30.84 -4.53 -5.07
C SER A 72 29.44 -5.06 -5.41
N TYR A 73 28.95 -6.08 -4.70
CA TYR A 73 27.59 -6.65 -4.91
C TYR A 73 26.48 -5.83 -4.27
N LYS A 74 26.82 -4.81 -3.46
CA LYS A 74 25.84 -3.92 -2.84
C LYS A 74 24.99 -3.20 -3.89
N GLU A 75 25.61 -2.69 -4.95
CA GLU A 75 24.94 -1.91 -5.97
C GLU A 75 23.88 -2.71 -6.76
N PRO A 76 24.18 -3.91 -7.31
CA PRO A 76 23.16 -4.72 -7.97
C PRO A 76 22.08 -5.23 -6.99
N LEU A 77 22.42 -5.53 -5.73
CA LEU A 77 21.42 -5.94 -4.74
C LEU A 77 20.43 -4.81 -4.41
N VAL A 78 20.94 -3.60 -4.17
CA VAL A 78 20.08 -2.43 -3.88
C VAL A 78 19.18 -2.14 -5.07
N TYR A 79 19.72 -2.20 -6.29
CA TYR A 79 18.92 -2.04 -7.50
C TYR A 79 17.82 -3.10 -7.61
N ASN A 80 18.15 -4.39 -7.47
CA ASN A 80 17.18 -5.48 -7.57
C ASN A 80 16.10 -5.41 -6.49
N LEU A 81 16.46 -5.01 -5.26
CA LEU A 81 15.49 -4.79 -4.19
C LEU A 81 14.58 -3.58 -4.49
N ALA A 82 15.10 -2.52 -5.10
CA ALA A 82 14.29 -1.39 -5.52
C ALA A 82 13.28 -1.79 -6.60
N VAL A 83 13.72 -2.56 -7.61
CA VAL A 83 12.83 -3.12 -8.65
C VAL A 83 11.79 -4.04 -8.03
N ALA A 84 12.20 -4.97 -7.17
CA ALA A 84 11.29 -5.89 -6.49
C ALA A 84 10.25 -5.13 -5.65
N ARG A 85 10.65 -4.05 -4.97
CA ARG A 85 9.72 -3.18 -4.23
C ARG A 85 8.67 -2.55 -5.14
N GLU A 86 9.06 -2.03 -6.30
CA GLU A 86 8.10 -1.45 -7.25
C GLU A 86 7.16 -2.52 -7.82
N LEU A 87 7.66 -3.72 -8.13
CA LEU A 87 6.82 -4.84 -8.54
C LEU A 87 5.80 -5.22 -7.46
N VAL A 88 6.22 -5.31 -6.19
CA VAL A 88 5.33 -5.59 -5.07
C VAL A 88 4.24 -4.52 -4.94
N LYS A 89 4.56 -3.23 -5.13
CA LYS A 89 3.56 -2.15 -5.13
C LYS A 89 2.55 -2.29 -6.25
N GLN A 90 3.01 -2.62 -7.46
CA GLN A 90 2.13 -2.83 -8.60
C GLN A 90 1.16 -3.98 -8.34
N VAL A 91 1.66 -5.13 -7.85
CA VAL A 91 0.84 -6.28 -7.48
C VAL A 91 -0.14 -5.92 -6.37
N TYR A 92 0.29 -5.18 -5.35
CA TYR A 92 -0.58 -4.76 -4.24
C TYR A 92 -1.82 -3.99 -4.74
N VAL A 93 -1.62 -3.07 -5.69
CA VAL A 93 -2.72 -2.28 -6.27
C VAL A 93 -3.54 -3.12 -7.25
N ALA A 94 -2.90 -3.90 -8.11
CA ALA A 94 -3.56 -4.72 -9.12
C ALA A 94 -4.45 -5.80 -8.49
N GLU A 95 -3.95 -6.48 -7.47
CA GLU A 95 -4.64 -7.56 -6.75
C GLU A 95 -5.58 -7.05 -5.64
N ARG A 96 -5.71 -5.73 -5.50
CA ARG A 96 -6.53 -5.08 -4.47
C ARG A 96 -6.27 -5.66 -3.07
N LEU A 97 -5.01 -5.82 -2.70
CA LEU A 97 -4.60 -6.31 -1.38
C LEU A 97 -4.85 -5.29 -0.25
N ALA A 98 -5.51 -4.17 -0.56
CA ALA A 98 -6.02 -3.24 0.42
C ALA A 98 -7.09 -3.93 1.28
N PRO A 99 -7.12 -3.66 2.59
CA PRO A 99 -8.14 -4.25 3.45
C PRO A 99 -9.54 -3.84 2.96
N PRO A 100 -10.47 -4.80 2.85
CA PRO A 100 -11.83 -4.52 2.39
C PRO A 100 -12.57 -3.64 3.40
N ASN A 101 -13.65 -3.01 2.93
CA ASN A 101 -14.53 -2.28 3.84
C ASN A 101 -15.29 -3.24 4.77
N LEU A 102 -15.78 -2.74 5.91
CA LEU A 102 -16.47 -3.57 6.91
C LEU A 102 -17.76 -4.21 6.38
N ALA A 103 -18.45 -3.57 5.43
CA ALA A 103 -19.66 -4.11 4.83
C ALA A 103 -19.35 -5.37 4.00
N ALA A 104 -18.27 -5.35 3.21
CA ALA A 104 -17.81 -6.47 2.41
C ALA A 104 -17.38 -7.65 3.29
N VAL A 105 -16.75 -7.39 4.45
CA VAL A 105 -16.42 -8.44 5.42
C VAL A 105 -17.70 -9.10 5.97
N LYS A 106 -18.70 -8.28 6.34
CA LYS A 106 -19.99 -8.79 6.84
C LYS A 106 -20.71 -9.62 5.79
N GLU A 107 -20.76 -9.14 4.55
CA GLU A 107 -21.38 -9.84 3.42
C GLU A 107 -20.68 -11.17 3.12
N ALA A 108 -19.34 -11.19 3.11
CA ALA A 108 -18.57 -12.42 2.95
C ALA A 108 -18.87 -13.44 4.06
N TYR A 109 -18.94 -13.00 5.33
CA TYR A 109 -19.28 -13.89 6.43
C TYR A 109 -20.71 -14.44 6.31
N GLN A 110 -21.68 -13.59 5.98
CA GLN A 110 -23.07 -14.00 5.78
C GLN A 110 -23.21 -15.02 4.66
N SER A 111 -22.58 -14.77 3.51
CA SER A 111 -22.62 -15.69 2.36
C SER A 111 -21.99 -17.05 2.68
N ILE A 112 -20.84 -17.08 3.37
CA ILE A 112 -20.20 -18.32 3.81
C ILE A 112 -21.12 -19.07 4.79
N TRP A 113 -21.70 -18.36 5.75
CA TRP A 113 -22.58 -18.97 6.75
C TRP A 113 -23.82 -19.60 6.11
N GLU A 114 -24.45 -18.91 5.16
CA GLU A 114 -25.58 -19.43 4.41
C GLU A 114 -25.22 -20.66 3.58
N GLN A 115 -24.04 -20.70 2.97
CA GLN A 115 -23.58 -21.85 2.19
C GLN A 115 -23.28 -23.06 3.08
N VAL A 116 -22.61 -22.86 4.21
CA VAL A 116 -22.23 -23.97 5.11
C VAL A 116 -23.46 -24.55 5.83
N THR A 117 -24.47 -23.72 6.12
CA THR A 117 -25.70 -24.18 6.78
C THR A 117 -26.61 -24.99 5.83
N ARG A 118 -26.41 -24.89 4.51
CA ARG A 118 -27.22 -25.61 3.52
C ARG A 118 -26.61 -26.99 3.22
N PRO A 119 -27.29 -28.11 3.54
CA PRO A 119 -26.73 -29.45 3.33
C PRO A 119 -26.47 -29.78 1.85
N GLY A 120 -27.27 -29.24 0.94
CA GLY A 120 -27.07 -29.41 -0.50
C GLY A 120 -25.79 -28.76 -1.02
N ALA A 121 -25.37 -27.62 -0.44
CA ALA A 121 -24.15 -26.94 -0.85
C ALA A 121 -22.90 -27.74 -0.43
N LEU A 122 -22.89 -28.28 0.78
CA LEU A 122 -21.81 -29.17 1.25
C LEU A 122 -21.69 -30.44 0.40
N ARG A 123 -22.84 -31.03 0.02
CA ARG A 123 -22.85 -32.19 -0.87
C ARG A 123 -22.30 -31.86 -2.25
N SER A 124 -22.71 -30.74 -2.84
CA SER A 124 -22.20 -30.28 -4.13
C SER A 124 -20.69 -29.95 -4.09
N LEU A 125 -20.19 -29.50 -2.94
CA LEU A 125 -18.76 -29.24 -2.75
C LEU A 125 -17.95 -30.55 -2.72
N ALA A 126 -18.49 -31.59 -2.08
CA ALA A 126 -17.89 -32.92 -2.07
C ALA A 126 -17.91 -33.58 -3.46
N GLU A 127 -19.04 -33.49 -4.16
CA GLU A 127 -19.21 -34.07 -5.50
C GLU A 127 -18.42 -33.32 -6.59
N SER A 128 -18.22 -32.01 -6.44
CA SER A 128 -17.44 -31.20 -7.40
C SER A 128 -15.92 -31.39 -7.28
N GLY A 129 -15.44 -32.11 -6.25
CA GLY A 129 -14.01 -32.33 -6.03
C GLY A 129 -13.24 -31.10 -5.53
N GLN A 130 -13.92 -30.00 -5.19
CA GLN A 130 -13.29 -28.73 -4.79
C GLN A 130 -12.86 -28.70 -3.31
N VAL A 131 -13.09 -29.79 -2.57
CA VAL A 131 -12.72 -29.91 -1.14
C VAL A 131 -11.23 -29.61 -0.90
N ALA A 132 -10.36 -30.09 -1.79
CA ALA A 132 -8.92 -29.83 -1.71
C ALA A 132 -8.59 -28.33 -1.83
N GLN A 133 -9.26 -27.63 -2.76
CA GLN A 133 -9.08 -26.19 -2.94
C GLN A 133 -9.52 -25.40 -1.71
N VAL A 134 -10.67 -25.75 -1.13
CA VAL A 134 -11.15 -25.14 0.13
C VAL A 134 -10.16 -25.40 1.27
N GLY A 135 -9.61 -26.62 1.36
CA GLY A 135 -8.57 -26.96 2.32
C GLY A 135 -7.30 -26.12 2.15
N ILE A 136 -6.84 -25.92 0.92
CA ILE A 136 -5.68 -25.06 0.60
C ILE A 136 -5.97 -23.61 1.02
N TYR A 137 -7.15 -23.07 0.71
CA TYR A 137 -7.52 -21.73 1.15
C TYR A 137 -7.65 -21.62 2.67
N GLY A 138 -8.13 -22.66 3.36
CA GLY A 138 -8.13 -22.74 4.82
C GLY A 138 -6.70 -22.69 5.40
N LEU A 139 -5.76 -23.40 4.78
CA LEU A 139 -4.35 -23.36 5.19
C LEU A 139 -3.72 -21.98 4.94
N GLN A 140 -4.04 -21.33 3.82
CA GLN A 140 -3.61 -19.96 3.55
C GLN A 140 -4.16 -18.98 4.60
N ALA A 141 -5.45 -19.07 4.93
CA ALA A 141 -6.06 -18.25 5.97
C ALA A 141 -5.40 -18.46 7.35
N TYR A 142 -5.13 -19.71 7.72
CA TYR A 142 -4.39 -20.05 8.94
C TYR A 142 -2.98 -19.46 8.96
N THR A 143 -2.30 -19.48 7.82
CA THR A 143 -0.96 -18.90 7.67
C THR A 143 -0.99 -17.38 7.87
N ILE A 144 -1.95 -16.68 7.25
CA ILE A 144 -2.13 -15.23 7.43
C ILE A 144 -2.47 -14.90 8.90
N PHE A 145 -3.30 -15.71 9.55
CA PHE A 145 -3.59 -15.57 10.98
C PHE A 145 -2.31 -15.66 11.82
N LYS A 146 -1.42 -16.62 11.56
CA LYS A 146 -0.15 -16.76 12.27
C LYS A 146 0.83 -15.61 12.00
N VAL A 147 0.85 -15.06 10.79
CA VAL A 147 1.60 -13.82 10.51
C VAL A 147 1.06 -12.66 11.34
N GLY A 148 -0.27 -12.52 11.44
CA GLY A 148 -0.91 -11.54 12.32
C GLY A 148 -0.53 -11.73 13.79
N GLU A 149 -0.49 -12.97 14.25
CA GLU A 149 -0.01 -13.33 15.58
C GLU A 149 1.44 -12.85 15.76
N ILE A 150 2.38 -13.23 14.89
CA ILE A 150 3.79 -12.81 14.93
C ILE A 150 3.93 -11.28 15.02
N ILE A 151 3.18 -10.53 14.22
CA ILE A 151 3.17 -9.06 14.25
C ILE A 151 2.63 -8.56 15.59
N GLY A 152 1.54 -9.12 16.09
CA GLY A 152 0.90 -8.73 17.35
C GLY A 152 1.81 -8.93 18.57
N ARG A 153 2.55 -10.05 18.62
CA ARG A 153 3.52 -10.34 19.69
C ARG A 153 4.93 -9.80 19.39
N ARG A 154 5.16 -9.25 18.19
CA ARG A 154 6.44 -8.71 17.71
C ARG A 154 7.62 -9.69 17.83
N HIS A 155 7.34 -11.00 17.82
CA HIS A 155 8.32 -12.07 18.03
C HIS A 155 8.07 -13.19 17.02
N VAL A 156 9.12 -13.58 16.30
CA VAL A 156 9.07 -14.62 15.26
C VAL A 156 8.99 -16.02 15.87
N ILE A 157 9.65 -16.26 17.01
CA ILE A 157 9.75 -17.57 17.66
C ILE A 157 9.39 -17.43 19.14
N GLY A 158 8.43 -18.25 19.62
CA GLY A 158 8.11 -18.36 21.05
C GLY A 158 7.57 -17.08 21.70
N TYR A 159 7.17 -17.16 22.97
CA TYR A 159 6.99 -15.98 23.82
C TYR A 159 8.25 -15.79 24.64
N ASN A 160 8.69 -14.54 24.83
CA ASN A 160 9.78 -14.25 25.75
C ASN A 160 9.24 -14.36 27.17
N ILE A 161 9.39 -15.54 27.76
CA ILE A 161 9.12 -15.82 29.18
C ILE A 161 10.44 -15.71 29.93
N GLN A 162 10.78 -14.49 30.35
CA GLN A 162 11.84 -14.20 31.31
C GLN A 162 11.24 -13.40 32.47
#